data_AF-A0A0S8HQL7-F1
#
_entry.id   AF-A0A0S8HQL7-F1
#
_cell.length_a   1.000
_cell.length_b   1.000
_cell.length_c   1.000
_cell.angle_alpha   90.00
_cell.angle_beta   90.00
_cell.angle_gamma   90.00
#
_symmetry.space_group_name_H-M   'P 1'
#
loop_
_entity.id
_entity.type
_entity.pdbx_description
1 polymer ?
#
loop_
_entity_poly.entity_id
_entity_poly.type
_entity_poly.pdbx_seq_one_letter_code
_entity_poly.pdbx_strand_id
1 'polypeptide(L)'
;MPHSLAVAILDDRITLRSFSDERVKNPDARELRQRGKMIVHEEWQYGAPTGPYPLTVILKDGTRLSKDCMKVNGQPPDLLSVEQVIQKYRLCTEDSLAEKRIQESIRMTLSLEELDNTAKLMDAVANPKD
;
A
#
# COMPACT_ATOMS: atom_id res chain seq x y z
N MET A 1 -3.58 -10.45 -6.58
CA MET A 1 -2.14 -10.78 -6.50
C MET A 1 -1.35 -10.45 -7.77
N PRO A 2 -1.67 -10.96 -8.99
CA PRO A 2 -0.77 -10.76 -10.15
C PRO A 2 -0.56 -9.30 -10.55
N HIS A 3 -1.58 -8.46 -10.42
CA HIS A 3 -1.45 -7.04 -10.71
C HIS A 3 -0.57 -6.31 -9.69
N SER A 4 -0.80 -6.55 -8.39
CA SER A 4 0.01 -5.98 -7.29
C SER A 4 1.49 -6.31 -7.46
N LEU A 5 1.83 -7.55 -7.85
CA LEU A 5 3.21 -7.93 -8.13
C LEU A 5 3.77 -7.21 -9.36
N ALA A 6 3.00 -7.11 -10.44
CA ALA A 6 3.45 -6.41 -11.65
C ALA A 6 3.79 -4.94 -11.36
N VAL A 7 2.91 -4.21 -10.67
CA VAL A 7 3.17 -2.81 -10.32
C VAL A 7 4.27 -2.69 -9.27
N ALA A 8 4.45 -3.66 -8.36
CA ALA A 8 5.59 -3.66 -7.42
C ALA A 8 6.96 -3.80 -8.10
N ILE A 9 7.00 -4.43 -9.28
CA ILE A 9 8.22 -4.61 -10.07
C ILE A 9 8.45 -3.40 -10.98
N LEU A 10 7.38 -2.83 -11.54
CA LEU A 10 7.47 -1.72 -12.50
C LEU A 10 7.60 -0.35 -11.81
N ASP A 11 6.98 -0.20 -10.64
CA ASP A 11 6.88 1.06 -9.91
C ASP A 11 7.72 0.98 -8.63
N ASP A 12 8.41 2.07 -8.28
CA ASP A 12 9.20 2.15 -7.04
C ASP A 12 8.35 1.99 -5.77
N ARG A 13 7.05 2.32 -5.86
CA ARG A 13 6.10 2.25 -4.74
C ARG A 13 4.70 1.91 -5.22
N ILE A 14 4.04 1.02 -4.47
CA ILE A 14 2.61 0.76 -4.63
C ILE A 14 1.83 1.80 -3.84
N THR A 15 0.94 2.52 -4.52
CA THR A 15 0.03 3.52 -3.93
C THR A 15 -1.40 3.27 -4.40
N LEU A 16 -2.36 4.10 -3.99
CA LEU A 16 -3.73 4.05 -4.54
C LEU A 16 -3.74 4.24 -6.06
N ARG A 17 -2.87 5.12 -6.59
CA ARG A 17 -2.76 5.38 -8.04
C ARG A 17 -2.32 4.15 -8.83
N SER A 18 -1.61 3.21 -8.20
CA SER A 18 -1.20 1.95 -8.83
C SER A 18 -2.40 1.08 -9.26
N PHE A 19 -3.58 1.33 -8.69
CA PHE A 19 -4.83 0.64 -9.00
C PHE A 19 -5.83 1.51 -9.78
N SER A 20 -5.40 2.69 -10.25
CA SER A 20 -6.20 3.51 -11.16
C SER A 20 -6.51 2.76 -12.46
N ASP A 21 -7.62 3.11 -13.10
CA ASP A 21 -8.01 2.58 -14.41
C ASP A 21 -6.89 2.71 -15.45
N GLU A 22 -6.19 3.85 -15.44
CA GLU A 22 -5.06 4.12 -16.32
C GLU A 22 -3.90 3.14 -16.07
N ARG A 23 -3.42 3.02 -14.83
CA ARG A 23 -2.31 2.11 -14.50
C ARG A 23 -2.69 0.65 -14.77
N VAL A 24 -3.92 0.26 -14.44
CA VAL A 24 -4.44 -1.09 -14.68
C VAL A 24 -4.48 -1.43 -16.16
N LYS A 25 -4.79 -0.46 -17.03
CA LYS A 25 -4.89 -0.65 -18.49
C LYS A 25 -3.55 -0.45 -19.21
N ASN A 26 -2.55 0.14 -18.55
CA ASN A 26 -1.24 0.42 -19.14
C ASN A 26 -0.60 -0.87 -19.73
N PRO A 27 -0.09 -0.83 -20.98
CA PRO A 27 0.49 -1.99 -21.64
C PRO A 27 1.55 -2.74 -20.82
N ASP A 28 2.45 -2.05 -20.13
CA ASP A 28 3.55 -2.68 -19.37
C ASP A 28 3.03 -3.53 -18.19
N ALA A 29 2.07 -2.98 -17.43
CA ALA A 29 1.44 -3.61 -16.29
C ALA A 29 0.49 -4.72 -16.72
N ARG A 30 -0.05 -4.68 -17.94
CA ARG A 30 -0.81 -5.79 -18.52
C ARG A 30 0.12 -6.93 -18.94
N GLU A 31 1.20 -6.61 -19.65
CA GLU A 31 2.18 -7.57 -20.14
C GLU A 31 2.82 -8.34 -18.96
N LEU A 32 3.33 -7.62 -17.95
CA LEU A 32 4.01 -8.26 -16.83
C LEU A 32 3.04 -9.11 -15.97
N ARG A 33 1.80 -8.64 -15.79
CA ARG A 33 0.75 -9.37 -15.07
C ARG A 33 0.42 -10.71 -15.73
N GLN A 34 0.44 -10.78 -17.07
CA GLN A 34 0.19 -12.01 -17.82
C GLN A 34 1.33 -13.04 -17.68
N ARG A 35 2.54 -12.61 -17.30
CA ARG A 35 3.69 -13.49 -17.07
C ARG A 35 3.67 -14.15 -15.69
N GLY A 36 2.94 -13.58 -14.73
CA GLY A 36 2.85 -14.08 -13.37
C GLY A 36 2.16 -15.43 -13.30
N LYS A 37 2.85 -16.44 -12.78
CA LYS A 37 2.27 -17.75 -12.44
C LYS A 37 2.15 -17.84 -10.92
N MET A 38 0.92 -17.97 -10.42
CA MET A 38 0.67 -18.20 -9.00
C MET A 38 0.68 -19.70 -8.75
N ILE A 39 1.55 -20.15 -7.86
CA ILE A 39 1.64 -21.55 -7.44
C ILE A 39 0.96 -21.64 -6.07
N VAL A 40 -0.02 -22.54 -5.95
CA VAL A 40 -0.68 -22.83 -4.68
C VAL A 40 0.07 -23.98 -4.03
N HIS A 41 0.48 -23.76 -2.79
CA HIS A 41 1.13 -24.75 -1.94
C HIS A 41 0.06 -25.41 -1.07
N GLU A 42 -0.35 -26.64 -1.42
CA GLU A 42 -1.42 -27.38 -0.72
C GLU A 42 -1.06 -27.67 0.74
N GLU A 43 0.24 -27.75 1.04
CA GLU A 43 0.77 -27.94 2.38
C GLU A 43 0.69 -26.68 3.26
N TRP A 44 0.34 -25.51 2.69
CA TRP A 44 0.16 -24.28 3.46
C TRP A 44 -1.26 -24.13 3.94
N GLN A 45 -1.40 -23.75 5.21
CA GLN A 45 -2.71 -23.49 5.80
C GLN A 45 -3.37 -22.29 5.14
N TYR A 46 -4.56 -22.51 4.56
CA TYR A 46 -5.36 -21.44 3.98
C TYR A 46 -5.67 -20.36 5.03
N GLY A 47 -5.47 -19.10 4.66
CA GLY A 47 -5.75 -17.96 5.54
C GLY A 47 -4.73 -17.75 6.66
N ALA A 48 -3.62 -18.51 6.71
CA ALA A 48 -2.51 -18.17 7.59
C ALA A 48 -1.94 -16.80 7.19
N PRO A 49 -1.98 -15.78 8.07
CA PRO A 49 -1.48 -14.44 7.77
C PRO A 49 0.06 -14.39 7.69
N THR A 50 0.73 -15.50 8.04
CA THR A 50 2.17 -15.59 8.21
C THR A 50 2.69 -16.85 7.56
N GLY A 51 3.33 -16.71 6.42
CA GLY A 51 4.07 -17.77 5.73
C GLY A 51 5.09 -17.14 4.79
N PRO A 52 6.10 -17.90 4.32
CA PRO A 52 6.94 -17.42 3.23
C PRO A 52 6.06 -17.09 2.02
N TYR A 53 6.23 -15.90 1.46
CA TYR A 53 5.77 -15.59 0.12
C TYR A 53 6.98 -15.67 -0.83
N PRO A 54 7.35 -16.88 -1.30
CA PRO A 54 8.47 -17.07 -2.22
C PRO A 54 8.12 -16.44 -3.56
N LEU A 55 9.07 -15.67 -4.08
CA LEU A 55 8.99 -15.07 -5.41
C LEU A 55 10.21 -15.53 -6.19
N THR A 56 9.97 -16.10 -7.37
CA THR A 56 11.03 -16.36 -8.35
C THR A 56 10.79 -15.51 -9.60
N VAL A 57 11.82 -14.79 -10.02
CA VAL A 57 11.87 -14.06 -11.29
C VAL A 57 12.88 -14.76 -12.21
N ILE A 58 12.46 -15.09 -13.42
CA ILE A 58 13.33 -15.66 -14.46
C ILE A 58 13.57 -14.58 -15.50
N LEU A 59 14.83 -14.16 -15.65
CA LEU A 59 15.24 -13.16 -16.62
C LEU A 59 15.32 -13.78 -18.03
N LYS A 60 15.41 -12.92 -19.06
CA LYS A 60 15.41 -13.34 -20.47
C LYS A 60 16.60 -14.23 -20.85
N ASP A 61 17.72 -14.08 -20.15
CA ASP A 61 18.94 -14.89 -20.31
C ASP A 61 18.87 -16.23 -19.56
N GLY A 62 17.75 -16.52 -18.89
CA GLY A 62 17.54 -17.71 -18.07
C GLY A 62 17.97 -17.58 -16.61
N THR A 63 18.58 -16.45 -16.21
CA THR A 63 19.01 -16.21 -14.83
C THR A 63 17.81 -16.23 -13.87
N ARG A 64 17.95 -16.90 -12.73
CA ARG A 64 16.89 -17.06 -11.73
C ARG A 64 17.20 -16.24 -10.48
N LEU A 65 16.32 -15.32 -10.14
CA LEU A 65 16.35 -14.56 -8.89
C LEU A 65 15.25 -15.10 -7.97
N SER A 66 15.58 -15.41 -6.72
CA SER A 66 14.60 -15.91 -5.74
C SER A 66 14.67 -15.14 -4.43
N LYS A 67 13.52 -14.91 -3.80
CA LYS A 67 13.42 -14.29 -2.48
C LYS A 67 12.22 -14.83 -1.72
N ASP A 68 12.45 -15.22 -0.47
CA ASP A 68 11.39 -15.58 0.46
C ASP A 68 10.98 -14.34 1.25
N CYS A 69 9.79 -13.81 0.97
CA CYS A 69 9.28 -12.65 1.67
C CYS A 69 8.59 -13.11 2.96
N MET A 70 9.29 -12.98 4.10
CA MET A 70 8.81 -13.45 5.41
C MET A 70 8.18 -12.35 6.28
N LYS A 71 8.51 -11.09 6.00
CA LYS A 71 8.12 -9.94 6.83
C LYS A 71 7.47 -8.88 5.94
N VAL A 72 6.32 -8.37 6.37
CA VAL A 72 5.64 -7.23 5.77
C VAL A 72 5.70 -6.10 6.79
N ASN A 73 6.23 -4.95 6.40
CA ASN A 73 6.20 -3.77 7.26
C ASN A 73 4.75 -3.31 7.45
N GLY A 74 4.37 -2.99 8.69
CA GLY A 74 3.03 -2.58 9.10
C GLY A 74 2.20 -3.67 9.78
N GLN A 75 2.80 -4.83 10.09
CA GLN A 75 2.15 -5.90 10.86
C GLN A 75 3.00 -6.25 12.09
N PRO A 76 2.41 -6.65 13.23
CA PRO A 76 3.20 -7.10 14.38
C PRO A 76 4.21 -8.20 13.99
N PRO A 77 5.48 -8.12 14.43
CA PRO A 77 6.04 -7.12 15.35
C PRO A 77 6.59 -5.83 14.68
N ASP A 78 6.62 -5.77 13.35
CA ASP A 78 7.20 -4.66 12.56
C ASP A 78 6.12 -3.64 12.16
N LEU A 79 5.68 -2.83 13.13
CA LEU A 79 4.67 -1.79 12.90
C LEU A 79 5.27 -0.54 12.25
N LEU A 80 4.44 0.21 11.52
CA LEU A 80 4.83 1.51 10.95
C LEU A 80 5.16 2.51 12.06
N SER A 81 6.18 3.34 11.84
CA SER A 81 6.43 4.52 12.67
C SER A 81 5.31 5.55 12.51
N VAL A 82 5.18 6.49 13.47
CA VAL A 82 4.19 7.57 13.38
C VAL A 82 4.38 8.38 12.10
N GLU A 83 5.62 8.67 11.70
CA GLU A 83 5.94 9.38 10.47
C GLU A 83 5.47 8.59 9.24
N GLN A 84 5.67 7.27 9.21
CA GLN A 84 5.20 6.42 8.12
C GLN A 84 3.66 6.39 8.05
N VAL A 85 2.98 6.36 9.20
CA VAL A 85 1.51 6.46 9.26
C VAL A 85 1.03 7.82 8.74
N ILE A 86 1.69 8.92 9.11
CA ILE A 86 1.38 10.27 8.60
C ILE A 86 1.57 10.33 7.08
N GLN A 87 2.67 9.80 6.56
CA GLN A 87 2.90 9.76 5.10
C GLN A 87 1.82 8.95 4.38
N LYS A 88 1.43 7.79 4.93
CA LYS A 88 0.32 7.00 4.41
C LYS A 88 -1.00 7.76 4.45
N TYR A 89 -1.30 8.48 5.53
CA TYR A 89 -2.50 9.30 5.66
C TYR A 89 -2.56 10.39 4.57
N ARG A 90 -1.44 11.08 4.32
CA ARG A 90 -1.34 12.09 3.25
C ARG A 90 -1.61 11.50 1.87
N LEU A 91 -0.98 10.37 1.54
CA LEU A 91 -1.21 9.66 0.28
C LEU A 91 -2.67 9.25 0.07
N CYS A 92 -3.40 8.95 1.15
CA CYS A 92 -4.82 8.61 1.08
C CYS A 92 -5.76 9.82 0.99
N THR A 93 -5.30 11.03 1.32
CA THR A 93 -6.16 12.21 1.49
C THR A 93 -5.83 13.36 0.55
N GLU A 94 -4.66 13.37 -0.10
CA GLU A 94 -4.18 14.46 -0.97
C GLU A 94 -5.13 14.82 -2.13
N ASP A 95 -5.84 13.83 -2.65
CA ASP A 95 -6.81 13.98 -3.74
C ASP A 95 -8.19 14.43 -3.23
N SER A 96 -8.46 14.31 -1.92
CA SER A 96 -9.78 14.58 -1.33
C SER A 96 -9.80 15.82 -0.44
N LEU A 97 -8.69 16.21 0.18
CA LEU A 97 -8.62 17.30 1.16
C LEU A 97 -7.56 18.33 0.76
N ALA A 98 -7.79 19.59 1.13
CA ALA A 98 -6.77 20.63 1.03
C ALA A 98 -5.62 20.36 2.02
N GLU A 99 -4.38 20.69 1.64
CA GLU A 99 -3.18 20.44 2.46
C GLU A 99 -3.29 21.01 3.89
N LYS A 100 -3.89 22.20 4.04
CA LYS A 100 -4.13 22.81 5.37
C LYS A 100 -5.03 21.92 6.24
N ARG A 101 -6.09 21.34 5.66
CA ARG A 101 -7.02 20.46 6.37
C ARG A 101 -6.35 19.13 6.75
N ILE A 102 -5.52 18.58 5.85
CA ILE A 102 -4.69 17.39 6.12
C ILE A 102 -3.76 17.64 7.32
N GLN A 103 -3.06 18.78 7.34
CA GLN A 103 -2.18 19.14 8.46
C GLN A 103 -2.94 19.30 9.78
N GLU A 104 -4.11 19.95 9.73
CA GLU A 104 -4.94 20.18 10.91
C GLU A 104 -5.48 18.86 11.48
N SER A 105 -5.98 17.96 10.62
CA SER A 105 -6.50 16.66 11.04
C SER A 105 -5.40 15.75 11.59
N ILE A 106 -4.19 15.75 11.00
CA ILE A 106 -3.03 15.03 11.54
C ILE A 106 -2.72 15.52 12.96
N ARG A 107 -2.60 16.84 13.16
CA ARG A 107 -2.29 17.43 14.47
C ARG A 107 -3.35 17.05 15.51
N MET A 108 -4.63 17.16 15.16
CA MET A 108 -5.73 16.84 16.07
C MET A 108 -5.82 15.33 16.38
N THR A 109 -5.55 14.46 15.40
CA THR A 109 -5.59 13.01 15.60
C THR A 109 -4.45 12.54 16.51
N LEU A 110 -3.26 13.14 16.40
CA LEU A 110 -2.09 12.80 17.24
C LEU A 110 -2.15 13.37 18.66
N SER A 111 -3.10 14.27 18.94
CA SER A 111 -3.33 14.85 20.27
C SER A 111 -4.82 14.80 20.61
N LEU A 112 -5.45 13.68 20.28
CA LEU A 112 -6.90 13.49 20.37
C LEU A 112 -7.40 13.60 21.82
N GLU A 113 -6.60 13.14 22.77
CA GLU A 113 -6.83 13.19 24.22
C GLU A 113 -6.89 14.63 24.76
N GLU A 114 -6.28 15.58 24.08
CA GLU A 114 -6.26 17.01 24.45
C GLU A 114 -7.40 17.80 23.77
N LEU A 115 -8.21 17.15 22.90
CA LEU A 115 -9.33 17.82 22.25
C LEU A 115 -10.53 17.97 23.19
N ASP A 116 -10.92 19.22 23.41
CA ASP A 116 -12.15 19.62 24.10
C ASP A 116 -13.42 19.22 23.35
N ASN A 117 -13.37 19.17 22.01
CA ASN A 117 -14.52 18.88 21.16
C ASN A 117 -14.10 18.20 19.84
N THR A 118 -14.55 16.96 19.64
CA THR A 118 -14.27 16.16 18.44
C THR A 118 -14.93 16.72 17.17
N ALA A 119 -15.92 17.60 17.27
CA ALA A 119 -16.53 18.26 16.12
C ALA A 119 -15.50 19.07 15.30
N LYS A 120 -14.44 19.59 15.93
CA LYS A 120 -13.34 20.28 15.24
C LYS A 120 -12.59 19.33 14.29
N LEU A 121 -12.31 18.10 14.74
CA LEU A 121 -11.70 17.07 13.90
C LEU A 121 -12.64 16.65 12.77
N MET A 122 -13.93 16.49 13.05
CA MET A 122 -14.92 16.14 12.03
C MET A 122 -15.03 17.20 10.94
N ASP A 123 -15.04 18.50 11.28
CA ASP A 123 -15.05 19.58 10.29
C ASP A 123 -13.81 19.54 9.37
N ALA A 124 -12.64 19.23 9.94
CA ALA A 124 -11.39 19.17 9.18
C ALA A 124 -11.35 18.03 8.16
N VAL A 125 -12.12 16.95 8.36
CA VAL A 125 -12.12 15.77 7.45
C VAL A 125 -13.40 15.63 6.62
N ALA A 126 -14.46 16.39 6.92
CA ALA A 126 -15.75 16.26 6.24
C ALA A 126 -15.81 16.98 4.89
N ASN A 127 -15.07 18.08 4.73
CA ASN A 127 -15.21 18.97 3.57
C ASN A 127 -14.14 18.65 2.51
N PRO A 128 -14.54 18.27 1.29
CA PRO A 128 -13.60 18.00 0.22
C PRO A 128 -12.85 19.25 -0.22
N LYS A 129 -11.75 19.05 -0.94
CA LYS A 129 -11.00 20.10 -1.61
C LYS A 129 -11.92 20.81 -2.62
N ASP A 130 -12.05 22.14 -2.49
CA ASP A 130 -12.74 22.99 -3.48
C ASP A 130 -12.08 22.90 -4.86
#